data_AF-A0A971JX51-F1
#
_entry.id   AF-A0A971JX51-F1
#
_cell.length_a   1.000
_cell.length_b   1.000
_cell.length_c   1.000
_cell.angle_alpha   90.00
_cell.angle_beta   90.00
_cell.angle_gamma   90.00
#
_symmetry.space_group_name_H-M   'P 1'
#
loop_
_entity.id
_entity.type
_entity.pdbx_description
1 polymer ?
#
loop_
_entity_poly.entity_id
_entity_poly.type
_entity_poly.pdbx_seq_one_letter_code
_entity_poly.pdbx_strand_id
1 'polypeptide(L)'
;MKPCVVFIATYDTKGKESEFVKQRILEHGVDCLTIDVGVGVAPAATPDIGLKDLCAGTAYTVEAIRAMPRGDAVGVVSDLVEKYVTQLHHKGEMSAIIGIGGAGGTQIVTQTMRMLPFGLPKLMLSTLASGNVRWYLQDSDICMMPSVADVCGLNFIMEPVFSRFAAMAAAAAKWYAQAEAGLKHMITDRTRLRVGMTMYGTTTRGVTESREELERLQYETVVFHASGAGGRSMERFITQGAIHGVLDMTIAEIGAHLVGGLHDAGPHRLEAAVSMGIPMVLVPGAADTIVLPPINDVPDKFRNNRILNKHNPTMTTMRTNVEENIQIANFIADKLENTRSPVKILLPLGGLSSIDRPGQVFYMPEANEALFETLRGRLAGSPVEILEDPRHLYDSGFGKKAAGLLDEMMRQHYGA
;
A
#
# COMPACT_ATOMS: atom_id res chain seq x y z
N MET A 1 13.89 0.58 -28.04
CA MET A 1 15.07 0.34 -27.18
C MET A 1 15.07 -1.14 -26.82
N LYS A 2 16.23 -1.78 -26.68
CA LYS A 2 16.28 -3.16 -26.16
C LYS A 2 15.83 -3.13 -24.68
N PRO A 3 14.97 -4.05 -24.21
CA PRO A 3 14.54 -4.05 -22.82
C PRO A 3 15.73 -4.22 -21.88
N CYS A 4 15.72 -3.49 -20.76
CA CYS A 4 16.80 -3.50 -19.78
C CYS A 4 16.28 -3.83 -18.38
N VAL A 5 16.92 -4.78 -17.71
CA VAL A 5 16.71 -5.11 -16.30
C VAL A 5 17.76 -4.39 -15.48
N VAL A 6 17.34 -3.59 -14.51
CA VAL A 6 18.23 -3.04 -13.47
C VAL A 6 18.31 -4.07 -12.34
N PHE A 7 19.51 -4.58 -12.05
CA PHE A 7 19.73 -5.60 -11.05
C PHE A 7 20.59 -5.07 -9.89
N ILE A 8 19.97 -4.94 -8.71
CA ILE A 8 20.62 -4.47 -7.50
C ILE A 8 20.95 -5.66 -6.57
N ALA A 9 22.20 -5.75 -6.14
CA ALA A 9 22.63 -6.74 -5.15
C ALA A 9 23.85 -6.27 -4.35
N THR A 10 24.15 -6.96 -3.25
CA THR A 10 25.39 -6.73 -2.47
C THR A 10 26.52 -7.59 -3.04
N TYR A 11 27.33 -7.06 -3.96
CA TYR A 11 28.34 -7.84 -4.69
C TYR A 11 29.53 -8.26 -3.83
N ASP A 12 29.78 -7.56 -2.72
CA ASP A 12 30.77 -7.92 -1.70
C ASP A 12 30.52 -9.32 -1.10
N THR A 13 29.27 -9.76 -1.06
CA THR A 13 28.86 -11.07 -0.52
C THR A 13 28.20 -11.98 -1.54
N LYS A 14 27.65 -11.45 -2.63
CA LYS A 14 26.82 -12.19 -3.60
C LYS A 14 27.27 -12.00 -5.05
N GLY A 15 28.54 -11.68 -5.27
CA GLY A 15 29.06 -11.39 -6.61
C GLY A 15 28.89 -12.55 -7.60
N LYS A 16 29.16 -13.79 -7.17
CA LYS A 16 29.07 -14.98 -8.03
C LYS A 16 27.63 -15.31 -8.43
N GLU A 17 26.72 -15.23 -7.46
CA GLU A 17 25.29 -15.44 -7.64
C GLU A 17 24.68 -14.36 -8.53
N SER A 18 25.12 -13.11 -8.34
CA SER A 18 24.67 -11.99 -9.16
C SER A 18 25.16 -12.12 -10.60
N GLU A 19 26.42 -12.53 -10.81
CA GLU A 19 26.93 -12.78 -12.16
C GLU A 19 26.16 -13.92 -12.84
N PHE A 20 25.85 -15.02 -12.11
CA PHE A 20 25.03 -16.10 -12.64
C PHE A 20 23.65 -15.60 -13.09
N VAL A 21 22.95 -14.81 -12.26
CA VAL A 21 21.65 -14.22 -12.62
C VAL A 21 21.77 -13.28 -13.81
N LYS A 22 22.81 -12.42 -13.87
CA LYS A 22 23.09 -11.53 -15.01
C LYS A 22 23.19 -12.32 -16.30
N GLN A 23 24.01 -13.38 -16.32
CA GLN A 23 24.18 -14.22 -17.51
C GLN A 23 22.88 -14.88 -17.97
N ARG A 24 22.06 -15.39 -17.03
CA ARG A 24 20.75 -15.97 -17.36
C ARG A 24 19.78 -14.94 -17.98
N ILE A 25 19.83 -13.68 -17.55
CA ILE A 25 19.02 -12.60 -18.16
C ILE A 25 19.50 -12.32 -19.59
N LEU A 26 20.82 -12.24 -19.80
CA LEU A 26 21.42 -12.01 -21.12
C LEU A 26 21.08 -13.13 -22.11
N GLU A 27 21.07 -14.39 -21.67
CA GLU A 27 20.65 -15.56 -22.47
C GLU A 27 19.20 -15.44 -22.97
N HIS A 28 18.34 -14.70 -22.27
CA HIS A 28 16.98 -14.39 -22.71
C HIS A 28 16.91 -13.18 -23.66
N GLY A 29 18.04 -12.59 -24.08
CA GLY A 29 18.10 -11.49 -25.03
C GLY A 29 17.66 -10.13 -24.45
N VAL A 30 17.77 -9.95 -23.13
CA VAL A 30 17.45 -8.73 -22.40
C VAL A 30 18.74 -8.16 -21.82
N ASP A 31 18.92 -6.83 -21.87
CA ASP A 31 20.10 -6.20 -21.25
C ASP A 31 19.97 -6.22 -19.73
N CYS A 32 21.10 -6.25 -19.02
CA CYS A 32 21.13 -6.27 -17.56
C CYS A 32 22.17 -5.29 -17.05
N LEU A 33 21.72 -4.20 -16.44
CA LEU A 33 22.55 -3.21 -15.76
C LEU A 33 22.68 -3.59 -14.29
N THR A 34 23.89 -3.94 -13.85
CA THR A 34 24.13 -4.36 -12.47
C THR A 34 24.61 -3.22 -11.58
N ILE A 35 24.01 -3.12 -10.39
CA ILE A 35 24.32 -2.10 -9.40
C ILE A 35 24.72 -2.78 -8.09
N ASP A 36 25.93 -2.46 -7.61
CA ASP A 36 26.43 -2.92 -6.32
C ASP A 36 26.05 -1.96 -5.18
N VAL A 37 25.49 -2.54 -4.14
CA VAL A 37 25.13 -1.87 -2.87
C VAL A 37 25.83 -2.50 -1.65
N GLY A 38 26.92 -3.24 -1.89
CA GLY A 38 27.76 -3.83 -0.85
C GLY A 38 28.53 -2.78 -0.06
N VAL A 39 28.42 -2.83 1.27
CA VAL A 39 29.06 -1.87 2.20
C VAL A 39 30.22 -2.48 2.99
N GLY A 40 30.47 -3.79 2.87
CA GLY A 40 31.50 -4.47 3.65
C GLY A 40 32.88 -4.34 3.01
N VAL A 41 33.12 -5.17 2.00
CA VAL A 41 34.44 -5.30 1.35
C VAL A 41 34.35 -4.97 -0.14
N ALA A 42 35.47 -5.15 -0.86
CA ALA A 42 35.46 -5.03 -2.30
C ALA A 42 34.53 -6.08 -2.95
N PRO A 43 33.82 -5.74 -4.04
CA PRO A 43 32.97 -6.67 -4.78
C PRO A 43 33.70 -7.96 -5.19
N ALA A 44 33.02 -9.11 -5.04
CA ALA A 44 33.53 -10.41 -5.48
C ALA A 44 33.36 -10.66 -7.00
N ALA A 45 32.64 -9.78 -7.68
CA ALA A 45 32.46 -9.71 -9.14
C ALA A 45 32.39 -8.24 -9.56
N THR A 46 32.52 -7.93 -10.84
CA THR A 46 32.53 -6.54 -11.35
C THR A 46 31.11 -6.08 -11.70
N PRO A 47 30.47 -5.22 -10.89
CA PRO A 47 29.20 -4.60 -11.26
C PRO A 47 29.40 -3.56 -12.37
N ASP A 48 28.35 -3.23 -13.12
CA ASP A 48 28.41 -2.13 -14.10
C ASP A 48 28.46 -0.77 -13.39
N ILE A 49 27.75 -0.64 -12.26
CA ILE A 49 27.70 0.53 -11.39
C ILE A 49 28.12 0.12 -9.98
N GLY A 50 29.21 0.68 -9.47
CA GLY A 50 29.71 0.43 -8.13
C GLY A 50 29.32 1.51 -7.12
N LEU A 51 29.66 1.28 -5.85
CA LEU A 51 29.43 2.27 -4.78
C LEU A 51 30.12 3.62 -5.06
N LYS A 52 31.27 3.61 -5.74
CA LYS A 52 31.97 4.85 -6.16
C LYS A 52 31.11 5.70 -7.10
N ASP A 53 30.40 5.06 -8.03
CA ASP A 53 29.53 5.74 -8.99
C ASP A 53 28.27 6.28 -8.31
N LEU A 54 27.71 5.51 -7.36
CA LEU A 54 26.57 5.96 -6.54
C LEU A 54 26.93 7.17 -5.66
N CYS A 55 28.16 7.23 -5.15
CA CYS A 55 28.66 8.37 -4.37
C CYS A 55 28.94 9.62 -5.21
N ALA A 56 29.09 9.49 -6.53
CA ALA A 56 29.48 10.59 -7.39
C ALA A 56 28.48 11.75 -7.33
N GLY A 57 28.97 12.97 -7.03
CA GLY A 57 28.11 14.16 -6.89
C GLY A 57 27.32 14.21 -5.58
N THR A 58 27.70 13.42 -4.56
CA THR A 58 27.11 13.45 -3.22
C THR A 58 28.17 13.86 -2.17
N ALA A 59 27.74 14.05 -0.92
CA ALA A 59 28.64 14.33 0.20
C ALA A 59 29.38 13.07 0.72
N TYR A 60 29.02 11.88 0.25
CA TYR A 60 29.55 10.62 0.74
C TYR A 60 30.73 10.14 -0.10
N THR A 61 31.69 9.49 0.57
CA THR A 61 32.74 8.70 -0.08
C THR A 61 32.59 7.22 0.27
N VAL A 62 33.16 6.35 -0.55
CA VAL A 62 33.15 4.89 -0.31
C VAL A 62 33.77 4.56 1.06
N GLU A 63 34.86 5.24 1.40
CA GLU A 63 35.58 5.06 2.66
C GLU A 63 34.72 5.50 3.85
N ALA A 64 34.01 6.62 3.72
CA ALA A 64 33.14 7.12 4.78
C ALA A 64 31.98 6.16 5.05
N ILE A 65 31.34 5.64 4.01
CA ILE A 65 30.24 4.66 4.15
C ILE A 65 30.73 3.37 4.82
N ARG A 66 31.90 2.85 4.42
CA ARG A 66 32.49 1.64 5.00
C ARG A 66 32.91 1.79 6.46
N ALA A 67 33.18 3.02 6.91
CA ALA A 67 33.53 3.31 8.29
C ALA A 67 32.33 3.45 9.23
N MET A 68 31.10 3.55 8.70
CA MET A 68 29.88 3.68 9.50
C MET A 68 29.45 2.36 10.12
N PRO A 69 28.67 2.39 11.22
CA PRO A 69 27.91 1.24 11.67
C PRO A 69 27.06 0.66 10.51
N ARG A 70 26.95 -0.67 10.44
CA ARG A 70 26.32 -1.36 9.31
C ARG A 70 24.89 -0.86 9.02
N GLY A 71 24.11 -0.55 10.04
CA GLY A 71 22.75 -0.03 9.89
C GLY A 71 22.73 1.32 9.17
N ASP A 72 23.60 2.25 9.60
CA ASP A 72 23.70 3.59 9.02
C ASP A 72 24.24 3.55 7.59
N ALA A 73 25.24 2.71 7.34
CA ALA A 73 25.78 2.48 6.00
C ALA A 73 24.71 1.95 5.03
N VAL A 74 23.88 1.01 5.49
CA VAL A 74 22.74 0.48 4.72
C VAL A 74 21.71 1.57 4.43
N GLY A 75 21.42 2.45 5.40
CA GLY A 75 20.53 3.59 5.19
C GLY A 75 21.03 4.53 4.11
N VAL A 76 22.28 5.00 4.24
CA VAL A 76 22.90 5.90 3.25
C VAL A 76 22.93 5.28 1.86
N VAL A 77 23.34 4.02 1.72
CA VAL A 77 23.39 3.36 0.41
C VAL A 77 22.00 3.17 -0.19
N SER A 78 20.98 2.90 0.64
CA SER A 78 19.59 2.82 0.16
C SER A 78 19.13 4.13 -0.48
N ASP A 79 19.44 5.27 0.13
CA ASP A 79 19.07 6.58 -0.41
C ASP A 79 19.84 6.91 -1.71
N LEU A 80 21.13 6.54 -1.77
CA LEU A 80 21.96 6.74 -2.96
C LEU A 80 21.45 5.92 -4.16
N VAL A 81 21.18 4.63 -3.96
CA VAL A 81 20.70 3.76 -5.05
C VAL A 81 19.28 4.12 -5.46
N GLU A 82 18.42 4.53 -4.53
CA GLU A 82 17.08 5.01 -4.81
C GLU A 82 17.11 6.22 -5.76
N LYS A 83 17.95 7.22 -5.45
CA LYS A 83 18.11 8.40 -6.29
C LYS A 83 18.64 8.05 -7.68
N TYR A 84 19.63 7.17 -7.76
CA TYR A 84 20.23 6.76 -9.03
C TYR A 84 19.22 6.02 -9.93
N VAL A 85 18.49 5.04 -9.37
CA VAL A 85 17.51 4.25 -10.12
C VAL A 85 16.30 5.10 -10.53
N THR A 86 15.89 6.05 -9.70
CA THR A 86 14.84 7.03 -10.07
C THR A 86 15.25 7.85 -11.29
N GLN A 87 16.52 8.28 -11.36
CA GLN A 87 17.03 8.99 -12.55
C GLN A 87 17.08 8.09 -13.79
N LEU A 88 17.48 6.82 -13.66
CA LEU A 88 17.43 5.86 -14.78
C LEU A 88 16.00 5.66 -15.30
N HIS A 89 15.04 5.53 -14.39
CA HIS A 89 13.63 5.44 -14.76
C HIS A 89 13.18 6.68 -15.55
N HIS A 90 13.51 7.89 -15.09
CA HIS A 90 13.15 9.13 -15.79
C HIS A 90 13.76 9.25 -17.19
N LYS A 91 14.91 8.64 -17.43
CA LYS A 91 15.54 8.57 -18.76
C LYS A 91 14.93 7.51 -19.68
N GLY A 92 14.03 6.66 -19.17
CA GLY A 92 13.44 5.55 -19.93
C GLY A 92 14.42 4.40 -20.18
N GLU A 93 15.46 4.27 -19.35
CA GLU A 93 16.55 3.29 -19.52
C GLU A 93 16.30 1.98 -18.75
N MET A 94 15.09 1.79 -18.21
CA MET A 94 14.73 0.65 -17.37
C MET A 94 13.37 0.07 -17.78
N SER A 95 13.32 -1.25 -17.94
CA SER A 95 12.09 -2.00 -18.23
C SER A 95 11.67 -2.93 -17.09
N ALA A 96 12.56 -3.24 -16.16
CA ALA A 96 12.28 -3.94 -14.92
C ALA A 96 13.37 -3.67 -13.90
N ILE A 97 13.06 -3.82 -12.62
CA ILE A 97 14.03 -3.82 -11.53
C ILE A 97 13.96 -5.16 -10.79
N ILE A 98 15.13 -5.71 -10.46
CA ILE A 98 15.23 -6.93 -9.67
C ILE A 98 16.28 -6.82 -8.57
N GLY A 99 16.17 -7.68 -7.56
CA GLY A 99 17.25 -7.92 -6.62
C GLY A 99 17.19 -9.27 -5.94
N ILE A 100 18.32 -9.65 -5.35
CA ILE A 100 18.47 -10.88 -4.56
C ILE A 100 19.05 -10.53 -3.19
N GLY A 101 18.60 -11.20 -2.12
CA GLY A 101 19.18 -10.93 -0.81
C GLY A 101 18.55 -11.63 0.38
N GLY A 102 19.30 -11.61 1.48
CA GLY A 102 18.75 -11.83 2.82
C GLY A 102 18.08 -10.58 3.36
N ALA A 103 17.98 -10.43 4.69
CA ALA A 103 17.32 -9.29 5.33
C ALA A 103 17.79 -7.92 4.82
N GLY A 104 19.11 -7.64 4.89
CA GLY A 104 19.66 -6.35 4.49
C GLY A 104 19.49 -6.05 2.99
N GLY A 105 19.79 -7.02 2.13
CA GLY A 105 19.61 -6.85 0.68
C GLY A 105 18.15 -6.66 0.29
N THR A 106 17.24 -7.41 0.91
CA THR A 106 15.78 -7.23 0.71
C THR A 106 15.34 -5.83 1.10
N GLN A 107 15.82 -5.30 2.23
CA GLN A 107 15.48 -3.94 2.67
C GLN A 107 15.93 -2.88 1.67
N ILE A 108 17.22 -2.89 1.28
CA ILE A 108 17.80 -1.89 0.35
C ILE A 108 17.03 -1.89 -0.97
N VAL A 109 16.88 -3.08 -1.57
CA VAL A 109 16.27 -3.20 -2.90
C VAL A 109 14.79 -2.84 -2.86
N THR A 110 14.03 -3.34 -1.89
CA THR A 110 12.58 -3.05 -1.84
C THR A 110 12.29 -1.60 -1.50
N GLN A 111 13.14 -0.90 -0.74
CA GLN A 111 13.04 0.54 -0.57
C GLN A 111 13.05 1.27 -1.91
N THR A 112 14.05 0.99 -2.75
CA THR A 112 14.15 1.57 -4.09
C THR A 112 12.94 1.19 -4.96
N MET A 113 12.53 -0.07 -4.94
CA MET A 113 11.38 -0.54 -5.73
C MET A 113 10.09 0.20 -5.39
N ARG A 114 9.83 0.51 -4.12
CA ARG A 114 8.60 1.18 -3.67
C ARG A 114 8.43 2.59 -4.25
N MET A 115 9.54 3.26 -4.58
CA MET A 115 9.54 4.61 -5.15
C MET A 115 9.20 4.66 -6.63
N LEU A 116 9.29 3.51 -7.32
CA LEU A 116 9.01 3.41 -8.74
C LEU A 116 7.51 3.34 -9.02
N PRO A 117 7.03 3.79 -10.19
CA PRO A 117 5.61 3.85 -10.49
C PRO A 117 4.97 2.46 -10.58
N PHE A 118 3.66 2.42 -10.35
CA PHE A 118 2.84 1.23 -10.55
C PHE A 118 2.97 0.70 -11.98
N GLY A 119 2.96 -0.63 -12.13
CA GLY A 119 3.01 -1.31 -13.42
C GLY A 119 4.43 -1.58 -13.94
N LEU A 120 5.46 -0.87 -13.46
CA LEU A 120 6.84 -1.26 -13.72
C LEU A 120 7.16 -2.58 -13.01
N PRO A 121 7.68 -3.62 -13.69
CA PRO A 121 8.02 -4.88 -13.04
C PRO A 121 9.08 -4.72 -11.95
N LYS A 122 8.76 -5.14 -10.72
CA LYS A 122 9.62 -5.13 -9.55
C LYS A 122 9.68 -6.54 -8.95
N LEU A 123 10.80 -7.25 -9.09
CA LEU A 123 10.93 -8.64 -8.61
C LEU A 123 12.02 -8.76 -7.55
N MET A 124 11.68 -9.30 -6.38
CA MET A 124 12.62 -9.50 -5.28
C MET A 124 12.74 -10.98 -4.93
N LEU A 125 13.94 -11.56 -5.06
CA LEU A 125 14.23 -12.91 -4.57
C LEU A 125 14.77 -12.83 -3.13
N SER A 126 13.97 -13.21 -2.15
CA SER A 126 14.28 -13.01 -0.74
C SER A 126 14.29 -14.31 0.07
N THR A 127 15.22 -14.42 1.01
CA THR A 127 15.20 -15.47 2.05
C THR A 127 14.07 -15.26 3.06
N LEU A 128 13.45 -14.08 3.07
CA LEU A 128 12.38 -13.69 3.99
C LEU A 128 10.98 -13.69 3.36
N ALA A 129 10.86 -14.14 2.10
CA ALA A 129 9.60 -14.10 1.37
C ALA A 129 8.48 -14.92 2.03
N SER A 130 8.84 -16.02 2.73
CA SER A 130 7.91 -16.86 3.49
C SER A 130 7.78 -16.39 4.95
N GLY A 131 7.54 -15.09 5.15
CA GLY A 131 7.43 -14.47 6.47
C GLY A 131 6.57 -13.21 6.45
N ASN A 132 6.73 -12.35 7.45
CA ASN A 132 6.09 -11.04 7.42
C ASN A 132 6.85 -10.12 6.47
N VAL A 133 6.27 -9.90 5.29
CA VAL A 133 6.87 -9.08 4.21
C VAL A 133 6.25 -7.69 4.11
N ARG A 134 5.35 -7.34 5.03
CA ARG A 134 4.54 -6.11 4.96
C ARG A 134 5.37 -4.85 4.81
N TRP A 135 6.47 -4.72 5.56
CA TRP A 135 7.33 -3.52 5.50
C TRP A 135 8.18 -3.44 4.22
N TYR A 136 8.39 -4.57 3.54
CA TYR A 136 9.08 -4.60 2.26
C TYR A 136 8.15 -4.20 1.10
N LEU A 137 6.92 -4.69 1.10
CA LEU A 137 5.96 -4.44 0.00
C LEU A 137 5.19 -3.14 0.19
N GLN A 138 4.79 -2.83 1.43
CA GLN A 138 3.90 -1.71 1.80
C GLN A 138 2.62 -1.66 0.94
N ASP A 139 2.50 -0.69 0.05
CA ASP A 139 1.40 -0.42 -0.87
C ASP A 139 1.83 -0.49 -2.35
N SER A 140 2.95 -1.17 -2.62
CA SER A 140 3.51 -1.34 -3.95
C SER A 140 3.16 -2.71 -4.56
N ASP A 141 3.38 -2.82 -5.86
CA ASP A 141 3.17 -4.01 -6.70
C ASP A 141 4.44 -4.89 -6.82
N ILE A 142 5.28 -4.91 -5.78
CA ILE A 142 6.49 -5.75 -5.75
C ILE A 142 6.12 -7.24 -5.72
N CYS A 143 6.67 -8.02 -6.64
CA CYS A 143 6.59 -9.47 -6.64
C CYS A 143 7.76 -10.05 -5.85
N MET A 144 7.48 -10.74 -4.73
CA MET A 144 8.50 -11.36 -3.89
C MET A 144 8.52 -12.88 -4.06
N MET A 145 9.68 -13.43 -4.44
CA MET A 145 9.91 -14.86 -4.65
C MET A 145 10.76 -15.42 -3.49
N PRO A 146 10.38 -16.57 -2.89
CA PRO A 146 11.23 -17.26 -1.93
C PRO A 146 12.50 -17.81 -2.58
N SER A 147 13.65 -17.58 -1.96
CA SER A 147 14.93 -18.15 -2.39
C SER A 147 15.06 -19.65 -2.10
N VAL A 148 14.16 -20.22 -1.28
CA VAL A 148 14.15 -21.61 -0.80
C VAL A 148 15.29 -21.94 0.15
N ALA A 149 16.54 -21.73 -0.26
CA ALA A 149 17.73 -21.79 0.59
C ALA A 149 18.36 -20.40 0.74
N ASP A 150 19.37 -20.28 1.61
CA ASP A 150 20.10 -19.03 1.75
C ASP A 150 20.84 -18.65 0.46
N VAL A 151 21.00 -17.35 0.21
CA VAL A 151 21.72 -16.83 -0.95
C VAL A 151 23.22 -16.87 -0.63
N CYS A 152 23.77 -18.08 -0.68
CA CYS A 152 25.15 -18.41 -0.33
C CYS A 152 25.68 -19.53 -1.24
N GLY A 153 26.20 -19.14 -2.40
CA GLY A 153 26.77 -20.01 -3.41
C GLY A 153 25.78 -20.54 -4.44
N LEU A 154 26.36 -21.15 -5.48
CA LEU A 154 25.63 -21.87 -6.53
C LEU A 154 25.59 -23.36 -6.16
N ASN A 155 24.40 -23.95 -6.25
CA ASN A 155 24.17 -25.36 -5.93
C ASN A 155 22.88 -25.85 -6.63
N PHE A 156 22.59 -27.14 -6.51
CA PHE A 156 21.45 -27.80 -7.18
C PHE A 156 20.08 -27.21 -6.82
N ILE A 157 19.95 -26.48 -5.70
CA ILE A 157 18.72 -25.78 -5.31
C ILE A 157 18.73 -24.36 -5.88
N MET A 158 19.83 -23.63 -5.67
CA MET A 158 19.92 -22.22 -5.99
C MET A 158 20.01 -21.93 -7.49
N GLU A 159 20.72 -22.75 -8.27
CA GLU A 159 20.85 -22.54 -9.72
C GLU A 159 19.50 -22.58 -10.46
N PRO A 160 18.60 -23.58 -10.21
CA PRO A 160 17.26 -23.56 -10.76
C PRO A 160 16.41 -22.37 -10.28
N VAL A 161 16.53 -21.98 -9.01
CA VAL A 161 15.80 -20.84 -8.43
C VAL A 161 16.22 -19.53 -9.11
N PHE A 162 17.52 -19.28 -9.26
CA PHE A 162 18.07 -18.12 -9.95
C PHE A 162 17.73 -18.10 -11.44
N SER A 163 17.80 -19.25 -12.11
CA SER A 163 17.44 -19.36 -13.54
C SER A 163 15.97 -19.03 -13.77
N ARG A 164 15.08 -19.54 -12.92
CA ARG A 164 13.65 -19.22 -12.96
C ARG A 164 13.38 -17.73 -12.69
N PHE A 165 14.07 -17.15 -11.71
CA PHE A 165 13.96 -15.73 -11.37
C PHE A 165 14.41 -14.84 -12.54
N ALA A 166 15.55 -15.15 -13.16
CA ALA A 166 16.05 -14.46 -14.35
C ALA A 166 15.08 -14.55 -15.55
N ALA A 167 14.49 -15.72 -15.79
CA ALA A 167 13.49 -15.90 -16.84
C ALA A 167 12.24 -15.05 -16.62
N MET A 168 11.74 -15.00 -15.38
CA MET A 168 10.60 -14.12 -15.00
C MET A 168 10.95 -12.65 -15.21
N ALA A 169 12.13 -12.21 -14.78
CA ALA A 169 12.60 -10.85 -14.94
C ALA A 169 12.69 -10.43 -16.43
N ALA A 170 13.31 -11.28 -17.26
CA ALA A 170 13.46 -11.05 -18.68
C ALA A 170 12.10 -11.00 -19.41
N ALA A 171 11.18 -11.90 -19.07
CA ALA A 171 9.82 -11.89 -19.62
C ALA A 171 9.06 -10.62 -19.24
N ALA A 172 9.12 -10.22 -17.97
CA ALA A 172 8.45 -9.02 -17.49
C ALA A 172 9.02 -7.74 -18.12
N ALA A 173 10.35 -7.65 -18.28
CA ALA A 173 11.01 -6.53 -18.96
C ALA A 173 10.57 -6.39 -20.42
N LYS A 174 10.49 -7.51 -21.15
CA LYS A 174 10.01 -7.52 -22.55
C LYS A 174 8.56 -7.08 -22.66
N TRP A 175 7.70 -7.56 -21.76
CA TRP A 175 6.30 -7.14 -21.70
C TRP A 175 6.18 -5.64 -21.42
N TYR A 176 6.90 -5.14 -20.42
CA TYR A 176 6.82 -3.73 -20.03
C TYR A 176 7.30 -2.79 -21.15
N ALA A 177 8.38 -3.15 -21.85
CA ALA A 177 8.86 -2.39 -23.00
C ALA A 177 7.81 -2.22 -24.12
N GLN A 178 6.80 -3.09 -24.18
CA GLN A 178 5.66 -3.00 -25.10
C GLN A 178 4.44 -2.31 -24.46
N ALA A 179 4.24 -2.49 -23.15
CA ALA A 179 3.04 -2.04 -22.42
C ALA A 179 3.17 -0.63 -21.79
N GLU A 180 4.39 -0.11 -21.61
CA GLU A 180 4.67 1.12 -20.84
C GLU A 180 3.80 2.31 -21.27
N ALA A 181 3.74 2.59 -22.57
CA ALA A 181 2.96 3.72 -23.09
C ALA A 181 1.46 3.58 -22.77
N GLY A 182 0.93 2.36 -22.88
CA GLY A 182 -0.45 2.05 -22.53
C GLY A 182 -0.72 2.20 -21.03
N LEU A 183 0.19 1.73 -20.17
CA LEU A 183 0.10 1.88 -18.72
C LEU A 183 0.08 3.35 -18.29
N LYS A 184 1.01 4.16 -18.84
CA LYS A 184 1.05 5.60 -18.58
C LYS A 184 -0.24 6.28 -19.02
N HIS A 185 -0.72 5.97 -20.22
CA HIS A 185 -1.97 6.51 -20.73
C HIS A 185 -3.15 6.16 -19.83
N MET A 186 -3.29 4.89 -19.42
CA MET A 186 -4.36 4.43 -18.53
C MET A 186 -4.40 5.22 -17.21
N ILE A 187 -3.25 5.43 -16.55
CA ILE A 187 -3.21 6.20 -15.29
C ILE A 187 -3.72 7.63 -15.48
N THR A 188 -3.33 8.29 -16.58
CA THR A 188 -3.69 9.69 -16.85
C THR A 188 -5.02 9.87 -17.58
N ASP A 189 -5.65 8.80 -18.03
CA ASP A 189 -6.89 8.85 -18.80
C ASP A 189 -8.04 9.37 -17.92
N ARG A 190 -8.73 10.39 -18.44
CA ARG A 190 -9.86 11.07 -17.82
C ARG A 190 -11.14 10.99 -18.65
N THR A 191 -11.18 10.14 -19.66
CA THR A 191 -12.41 9.89 -20.45
C THR A 191 -13.55 9.38 -19.58
N ARG A 192 -13.21 8.65 -18.51
CA ARG A 192 -14.12 8.21 -17.46
C ARG A 192 -13.55 8.59 -16.10
N LEU A 193 -14.33 9.32 -15.30
CA LEU A 193 -13.92 9.65 -13.94
C LEU A 193 -13.94 8.38 -13.08
N ARG A 194 -12.93 8.27 -12.21
CA ARG A 194 -12.68 7.07 -11.38
C ARG A 194 -12.94 7.33 -9.91
N VAL A 195 -13.63 6.42 -9.26
CA VAL A 195 -13.95 6.49 -7.83
C VAL A 195 -13.22 5.38 -7.07
N GLY A 196 -12.42 5.77 -6.08
CA GLY A 196 -11.85 4.84 -5.11
C GLY A 196 -12.84 4.55 -4.00
N MET A 197 -12.96 3.28 -3.61
CA MET A 197 -13.87 2.83 -2.55
C MET A 197 -13.17 1.87 -1.60
N THR A 198 -13.52 1.88 -0.32
CA THR A 198 -12.95 0.96 0.68
C THR A 198 -13.97 -0.06 1.16
N MET A 199 -13.52 -1.31 1.41
CA MET A 199 -14.41 -2.43 1.72
C MET A 199 -13.80 -3.43 2.72
N TYR A 200 -14.69 -4.03 3.50
CA TYR A 200 -14.51 -5.26 4.27
C TYR A 200 -15.66 -6.21 3.98
N GLY A 201 -15.47 -7.49 4.35
CA GLY A 201 -16.55 -8.49 4.34
C GLY A 201 -17.79 -8.06 5.14
N THR A 202 -17.59 -7.25 6.18
CA THR A 202 -18.65 -6.70 7.04
C THR A 202 -19.20 -5.35 6.58
N THR A 203 -18.76 -4.83 5.42
CA THR A 203 -19.28 -3.63 4.73
C THR A 203 -19.75 -3.92 3.29
N THR A 204 -19.49 -5.12 2.77
CA THR A 204 -19.70 -5.52 1.36
C THR A 204 -21.05 -5.12 0.79
N ARG A 205 -22.16 -5.30 1.50
CA ARG A 205 -23.48 -5.03 0.92
C ARG A 205 -23.68 -3.55 0.59
N GLY A 206 -23.31 -2.65 1.49
CA GLY A 206 -23.39 -1.20 1.27
C GLY A 206 -22.38 -0.72 0.21
N VAL A 207 -21.17 -1.31 0.19
CA VAL A 207 -20.14 -1.02 -0.81
C VAL A 207 -20.58 -1.49 -2.20
N THR A 208 -21.13 -2.70 -2.33
CA THR A 208 -21.60 -3.22 -3.61
C THR A 208 -22.75 -2.39 -4.17
N GLU A 209 -23.72 -2.02 -3.32
CA GLU A 209 -24.85 -1.19 -3.76
C GLU A 209 -24.39 0.20 -4.22
N SER A 210 -23.44 0.82 -3.52
CA SER A 210 -22.86 2.11 -3.93
C SER A 210 -22.02 1.99 -5.21
N ARG A 211 -21.22 0.92 -5.36
CA ARG A 211 -20.44 0.62 -6.57
C ARG A 211 -21.35 0.51 -7.79
N GLU A 212 -22.40 -0.31 -7.70
CA GLU A 212 -23.36 -0.52 -8.80
C GLU A 212 -24.07 0.78 -9.20
N GLU A 213 -24.39 1.63 -8.22
CA GLU A 213 -24.99 2.94 -8.50
C GLU A 213 -24.00 3.89 -9.19
N LEU A 214 -22.74 3.94 -8.76
CA LEU A 214 -21.70 4.74 -9.41
C LEU A 214 -21.40 4.24 -10.84
N GLU A 215 -21.36 2.92 -11.05
CA GLU A 215 -21.20 2.31 -12.37
C GLU A 215 -22.38 2.66 -13.29
N ARG A 216 -23.62 2.64 -12.77
CA ARG A 216 -24.82 3.10 -13.49
C ARG A 216 -24.71 4.57 -13.91
N LEU A 217 -24.14 5.40 -13.04
CA LEU A 217 -23.85 6.82 -13.27
C LEU A 217 -22.61 7.06 -14.15
N GLN A 218 -22.05 6.01 -14.77
CA GLN A 218 -20.92 6.05 -15.70
C GLN A 218 -19.55 6.32 -15.07
N TYR A 219 -19.39 6.20 -13.75
CA TYR A 219 -18.06 6.22 -13.11
C TYR A 219 -17.38 4.85 -13.20
N GLU A 220 -16.06 4.82 -13.31
CA GLU A 220 -15.27 3.60 -13.12
C GLU A 220 -14.94 3.47 -11.62
N THR A 221 -15.22 2.33 -11.01
CA THR A 221 -15.02 2.13 -9.57
C THR A 221 -13.87 1.16 -9.30
N VAL A 222 -13.03 1.50 -8.33
CA VAL A 222 -11.96 0.62 -7.83
C VAL A 222 -12.18 0.38 -6.34
N VAL A 223 -12.45 -0.87 -5.97
CA VAL A 223 -12.71 -1.25 -4.58
C VAL A 223 -11.43 -1.81 -3.95
N PHE A 224 -10.97 -1.16 -2.89
CA PHE A 224 -9.81 -1.52 -2.10
C PHE A 224 -10.26 -2.20 -0.81
N HIS A 225 -9.69 -3.37 -0.51
CA HIS A 225 -9.93 -4.01 0.78
C HIS A 225 -9.24 -3.21 1.89
N ALA A 226 -9.95 -2.83 2.96
CA ALA A 226 -9.46 -1.98 4.05
C ALA A 226 -8.46 -2.70 5.01
N SER A 227 -7.46 -3.38 4.46
CA SER A 227 -6.45 -4.20 5.16
C SER A 227 -5.23 -3.39 5.66
N GLY A 228 -5.31 -2.07 5.64
CA GLY A 228 -4.21 -1.14 5.84
C GLY A 228 -3.46 -0.88 4.53
N ALA A 229 -3.08 -1.95 3.82
CA ALA A 229 -2.45 -1.83 2.51
C ALA A 229 -3.42 -1.30 1.44
N GLY A 230 -4.70 -1.67 1.48
CA GLY A 230 -5.68 -1.20 0.51
C GLY A 230 -5.98 0.29 0.62
N GLY A 231 -6.18 0.83 1.84
CA GLY A 231 -6.32 2.28 2.03
C GLY A 231 -5.11 3.06 1.55
N ARG A 232 -3.88 2.62 1.89
CA ARG A 232 -2.65 3.24 1.37
C ARG A 232 -2.55 3.16 -0.15
N SER A 233 -2.90 2.02 -0.74
CA SER A 233 -2.89 1.85 -2.21
C SER A 233 -3.87 2.82 -2.88
N MET A 234 -5.08 2.96 -2.33
CA MET A 234 -6.06 3.95 -2.80
C MET A 234 -5.48 5.36 -2.75
N GLU A 235 -4.86 5.75 -1.64
CA GLU A 235 -4.25 7.07 -1.47
C GLU A 235 -3.06 7.33 -2.39
N ARG A 236 -2.26 6.29 -2.68
CA ARG A 236 -1.23 6.35 -3.71
C ARG A 236 -1.81 6.63 -5.10
N PHE A 237 -2.93 5.99 -5.47
CA PHE A 237 -3.60 6.27 -6.74
C PHE A 237 -4.29 7.64 -6.78
N ILE A 238 -4.73 8.16 -5.63
CA ILE A 238 -5.23 9.54 -5.50
C ILE A 238 -4.10 10.55 -5.77
N THR A 239 -2.95 10.40 -5.09
CA THR A 239 -1.80 11.31 -5.28
C THR A 239 -1.20 11.23 -6.69
N GLN A 240 -1.32 10.09 -7.36
CA GLN A 240 -0.95 9.93 -8.78
C GLN A 240 -1.98 10.52 -9.77
N GLY A 241 -3.13 11.01 -9.27
CA GLY A 241 -4.19 11.58 -10.10
C GLY A 241 -5.00 10.55 -10.89
N ALA A 242 -4.88 9.26 -10.56
CA ALA A 242 -5.62 8.18 -11.21
C ALA A 242 -7.05 8.04 -10.68
N ILE A 243 -7.27 8.41 -9.41
CA ILE A 243 -8.57 8.45 -8.75
C ILE A 243 -9.04 9.91 -8.68
N HIS A 244 -10.31 10.12 -9.02
CA HIS A 244 -10.91 11.43 -9.22
C HIS A 244 -11.94 11.79 -8.12
N GLY A 245 -12.46 10.79 -7.41
CA GLY A 245 -13.32 10.96 -6.25
C GLY A 245 -13.21 9.75 -5.32
N VAL A 246 -13.65 9.92 -4.08
CA VAL A 246 -13.51 8.88 -3.05
C VAL A 246 -14.85 8.64 -2.36
N LEU A 247 -15.28 7.38 -2.34
CA LEU A 247 -16.37 6.91 -1.50
C LEU A 247 -15.80 5.96 -0.45
N ASP A 248 -15.28 6.55 0.63
CA ASP A 248 -14.55 5.83 1.68
C ASP A 248 -15.54 5.21 2.66
N MET A 249 -16.05 4.03 2.30
CA MET A 249 -17.12 3.36 3.04
C MET A 249 -16.66 2.60 4.29
N THR A 250 -15.36 2.31 4.40
CA THR A 250 -14.79 1.40 5.39
C THR A 250 -13.47 1.94 5.97
N ILE A 251 -13.46 2.28 7.25
CA ILE A 251 -12.34 2.97 7.93
C ILE A 251 -11.71 2.17 9.08
N ALA A 252 -11.95 0.85 9.16
CA ALA A 252 -11.41 -0.03 10.18
C ALA A 252 -9.88 0.10 10.38
N GLU A 253 -9.17 0.54 9.33
CA GLU A 253 -7.73 0.75 9.34
C GLU A 253 -7.26 1.82 10.34
N ILE A 254 -8.11 2.81 10.64
CA ILE A 254 -7.83 3.88 11.63
C ILE A 254 -7.80 3.29 13.03
N GLY A 255 -8.80 2.48 13.40
CA GLY A 255 -8.81 1.78 14.68
C GLY A 255 -7.63 0.83 14.83
N ALA A 256 -7.27 0.12 13.75
CA ALA A 256 -6.07 -0.73 13.73
C ALA A 256 -4.77 0.08 13.96
N HIS A 257 -4.65 1.27 13.39
CA HIS A 257 -3.50 2.16 13.62
C HIS A 257 -3.39 2.62 15.07
N LEU A 258 -4.49 3.12 15.63
CA LEU A 258 -4.52 3.74 16.96
C LEU A 258 -4.32 2.72 18.09
N VAL A 259 -4.93 1.54 17.95
CA VAL A 259 -5.01 0.54 19.03
C VAL A 259 -3.93 -0.54 18.89
N GLY A 260 -3.47 -0.79 17.67
CA GLY A 260 -2.45 -1.79 17.32
C GLY A 260 -3.06 -3.10 16.80
N GLY A 261 -3.65 -3.04 15.61
CA GLY A 261 -4.18 -4.17 14.84
C GLY A 261 -3.37 -4.49 13.58
N LEU A 262 -3.69 -5.61 12.92
CA LEU A 262 -3.00 -6.07 11.71
C LEU A 262 -3.26 -5.15 10.50
N HIS A 263 -4.45 -4.57 10.40
CA HIS A 263 -4.88 -3.80 9.23
C HIS A 263 -4.59 -2.30 9.35
N ASP A 264 -3.43 -1.95 9.90
CA ASP A 264 -2.99 -0.57 10.13
C ASP A 264 -2.77 0.20 8.80
N ALA A 265 -3.41 1.34 8.59
CA ALA A 265 -3.13 2.19 7.41
C ALA A 265 -1.96 3.17 7.61
N GLY A 266 -1.56 3.44 8.84
CA GLY A 266 -0.58 4.45 9.20
C GLY A 266 -1.21 5.82 9.48
N PRO A 267 -0.39 6.78 9.94
CA PRO A 267 -0.87 8.07 10.44
C PRO A 267 -1.38 9.02 9.35
N HIS A 268 -1.09 8.72 8.08
CA HIS A 268 -1.43 9.57 6.92
C HIS A 268 -2.81 9.25 6.31
N ARG A 269 -3.53 8.27 6.84
CA ARG A 269 -4.84 7.89 6.32
C ARG A 269 -5.79 9.11 6.30
N LEU A 270 -6.54 9.25 5.20
CA LEU A 270 -7.45 10.34 4.81
C LEU A 270 -6.77 11.60 4.25
N GLU A 271 -5.44 11.70 4.21
CA GLU A 271 -4.76 12.93 3.78
C GLU A 271 -4.74 13.11 2.26
N ALA A 272 -4.70 12.04 1.47
CA ALA A 272 -4.50 12.15 0.03
C ALA A 272 -5.63 12.88 -0.70
N ALA A 273 -6.89 12.57 -0.40
CA ALA A 273 -8.04 13.23 -1.04
C ALA A 273 -8.10 14.72 -0.69
N VAL A 274 -7.81 15.05 0.57
CA VAL A 274 -7.71 16.44 1.06
C VAL A 274 -6.58 17.16 0.33
N SER A 275 -5.39 16.58 0.29
CA SER A 275 -4.22 17.19 -0.35
C SER A 275 -4.40 17.41 -1.85
N MET A 276 -5.10 16.49 -2.53
CA MET A 276 -5.36 16.57 -3.97
C MET A 276 -6.60 17.40 -4.33
N GLY A 277 -7.38 17.85 -3.35
CA GLY A 277 -8.55 18.69 -3.62
C GLY A 277 -9.77 17.94 -4.17
N ILE A 278 -9.79 16.61 -4.15
CA ILE A 278 -10.84 15.82 -4.83
C ILE A 278 -12.06 15.56 -3.92
N PRO A 279 -13.27 15.37 -4.49
CA PRO A 279 -14.46 15.01 -3.73
C PRO A 279 -14.33 13.73 -2.92
N MET A 280 -14.73 13.79 -1.66
CA MET A 280 -14.77 12.63 -0.76
C MET A 280 -16.06 12.56 0.06
N VAL A 281 -16.72 11.40 -0.01
CA VAL A 281 -17.76 11.01 0.95
C VAL A 281 -17.17 9.94 1.86
N LEU A 282 -17.16 10.20 3.16
CA LEU A 282 -16.69 9.29 4.20
C LEU A 282 -17.88 8.65 4.90
N VAL A 283 -17.85 7.33 5.09
CA VAL A 283 -18.75 6.60 5.98
C VAL A 283 -17.90 5.88 7.02
N PRO A 284 -18.22 5.98 8.34
CA PRO A 284 -17.46 5.31 9.39
C PRO A 284 -17.67 3.78 9.43
N GLY A 285 -17.83 3.12 8.29
CA GLY A 285 -18.10 1.69 8.22
C GLY A 285 -16.94 0.86 8.76
N ALA A 286 -17.29 -0.25 9.42
CA ALA A 286 -16.37 -1.12 10.13
C ALA A 286 -15.48 -0.45 11.19
N ALA A 287 -15.75 0.81 11.61
CA ALA A 287 -14.99 1.44 12.70
C ALA A 287 -15.15 0.68 14.03
N ASP A 288 -16.16 -0.19 14.12
CA ASP A 288 -16.38 -1.14 15.20
C ASP A 288 -15.38 -2.31 15.27
N THR A 289 -14.55 -2.51 14.25
CA THR A 289 -13.75 -3.72 14.07
C THR A 289 -12.25 -3.45 14.01
N ILE A 290 -11.48 -4.14 14.86
CA ILE A 290 -10.02 -4.26 14.74
C ILE A 290 -9.66 -5.72 14.43
N VAL A 291 -8.82 -5.93 13.41
CA VAL A 291 -8.31 -7.26 13.05
C VAL A 291 -7.01 -7.55 13.80
N LEU A 292 -6.96 -8.71 14.46
CA LEU A 292 -5.87 -9.21 15.27
C LEU A 292 -5.35 -10.55 14.73
N PRO A 293 -4.16 -11.02 15.19
CA PRO A 293 -3.65 -12.36 14.91
C PRO A 293 -4.65 -13.49 15.26
N PRO A 294 -4.33 -14.75 14.89
CA PRO A 294 -5.08 -15.92 15.35
C PRO A 294 -5.32 -15.88 16.86
N ILE A 295 -6.41 -16.46 17.34
CA ILE A 295 -6.85 -16.34 18.75
C ILE A 295 -5.77 -16.73 19.77
N ASN A 296 -4.89 -17.66 19.41
CA ASN A 296 -3.79 -18.11 20.26
C ASN A 296 -2.65 -17.07 20.35
N ASP A 297 -2.50 -16.23 19.33
CA ASP A 297 -1.45 -15.23 19.17
C ASP A 297 -1.94 -13.79 19.45
N VAL A 298 -3.19 -13.64 19.92
CA VAL A 298 -3.73 -12.33 20.33
C VAL A 298 -2.87 -11.74 21.45
N PRO A 299 -2.39 -10.48 21.34
CA PRO A 299 -1.62 -9.83 22.38
C PRO A 299 -2.33 -9.80 23.73
N ASP A 300 -1.61 -9.99 24.82
CA ASP A 300 -2.18 -10.11 26.17
C ASP A 300 -3.03 -8.89 26.58
N LYS A 301 -2.66 -7.70 26.11
CA LYS A 301 -3.43 -6.45 26.32
C LYS A 301 -4.87 -6.51 25.78
N PHE A 302 -5.18 -7.46 24.89
CA PHE A 302 -6.50 -7.63 24.29
C PHE A 302 -7.23 -8.89 24.75
N ARG A 303 -6.63 -9.73 25.60
CA ARG A 303 -7.26 -10.99 26.04
C ARG A 303 -8.38 -10.78 27.05
N ASN A 304 -8.31 -9.72 27.84
CA ASN A 304 -9.24 -9.47 28.94
C ASN A 304 -10.13 -8.27 28.64
N ASN A 305 -11.42 -8.34 29.03
CA ASN A 305 -12.39 -7.25 28.90
C ASN A 305 -12.60 -6.73 27.46
N ARG A 306 -12.35 -7.59 26.45
CA ARG A 306 -12.61 -7.31 25.04
C ARG A 306 -13.61 -8.29 24.47
N ILE A 307 -14.43 -7.83 23.53
CA ILE A 307 -15.30 -8.71 22.76
C ILE A 307 -14.50 -9.20 21.55
N LEU A 308 -14.14 -10.48 21.58
CA LEU A 308 -13.41 -11.14 20.50
C LEU A 308 -14.34 -12.05 19.71
N ASN A 309 -14.17 -12.06 18.40
CA ASN A 309 -14.87 -12.95 17.49
C ASN A 309 -13.85 -13.69 16.62
N LYS A 310 -13.86 -15.03 16.70
CA LYS A 310 -12.98 -15.88 15.89
C LYS A 310 -13.48 -15.90 14.45
N HIS A 311 -12.88 -15.07 13.60
CA HIS A 311 -13.31 -14.93 12.21
C HIS A 311 -12.90 -16.15 11.36
N ASN A 312 -11.63 -16.56 11.43
CA ASN A 312 -11.12 -17.77 10.78
C ASN A 312 -9.84 -18.28 11.47
N PRO A 313 -9.20 -19.38 11.04
CA PRO A 313 -7.98 -19.90 11.68
C PRO A 313 -6.78 -18.93 11.69
N THR A 314 -6.77 -17.93 10.80
CA THR A 314 -5.65 -17.00 10.60
C THR A 314 -5.87 -15.62 11.25
N MET A 315 -7.08 -15.29 11.72
CA MET A 315 -7.37 -13.97 12.29
C MET A 315 -8.55 -13.96 13.27
N THR A 316 -8.49 -13.02 14.21
CA THR A 316 -9.53 -12.71 15.19
C THR A 316 -9.98 -11.27 14.98
N THR A 317 -11.28 -10.99 15.07
CA THR A 317 -11.80 -9.61 15.08
C THR A 317 -12.11 -9.20 16.52
N MET A 318 -11.85 -7.94 16.87
CA MET A 318 -12.08 -7.35 18.18
C MET A 318 -13.00 -6.14 18.06
N ARG A 319 -14.01 -6.03 18.94
CA ARG A 319 -14.85 -4.84 19.03
C ARG A 319 -14.07 -3.66 19.61
N THR A 320 -14.15 -2.52 18.96
CA THR A 320 -13.72 -1.24 19.54
C THR A 320 -14.65 -0.80 20.67
N ASN A 321 -14.12 -0.19 21.72
CA ASN A 321 -14.92 0.39 22.81
C ASN A 321 -15.25 1.88 22.57
N VAL A 322 -15.89 2.51 23.56
CA VAL A 322 -16.29 3.93 23.53
C VAL A 322 -15.08 4.85 23.38
N GLU A 323 -14.03 4.65 24.19
CA GLU A 323 -12.83 5.49 24.16
C GLU A 323 -12.09 5.41 22.82
N GLU A 324 -12.01 4.22 22.23
CA GLU A 324 -11.41 4.00 20.92
C GLU A 324 -12.24 4.64 19.80
N ASN A 325 -13.57 4.63 19.90
CA ASN A 325 -14.43 5.34 18.95
C ASN A 325 -14.24 6.86 19.02
N ILE A 326 -14.09 7.42 20.22
CA ILE A 326 -13.71 8.84 20.40
C ILE A 326 -12.34 9.12 19.76
N GLN A 327 -11.36 8.24 19.93
CA GLN A 327 -10.05 8.40 19.29
C GLN A 327 -10.12 8.33 17.75
N ILE A 328 -10.93 7.42 17.20
CA ILE A 328 -11.16 7.31 15.76
C ILE A 328 -11.83 8.58 15.23
N ALA A 329 -12.86 9.12 15.91
CA ALA A 329 -13.48 10.39 15.54
C ALA A 329 -12.49 11.55 15.57
N ASN A 330 -11.65 11.64 16.62
CA ASN A 330 -10.62 12.67 16.72
C ASN A 330 -9.61 12.56 15.58
N PHE A 331 -9.14 11.35 15.25
CA PHE A 331 -8.24 11.15 14.12
C PHE A 331 -8.86 11.64 12.80
N ILE A 332 -10.12 11.29 12.53
CA ILE A 332 -10.85 11.77 11.34
C ILE A 332 -10.93 13.30 11.36
N ALA A 333 -11.37 13.88 12.48
CA ALA A 333 -11.56 15.31 12.60
C ALA A 333 -10.25 16.08 12.40
N ASP A 334 -9.14 15.61 12.98
CA ASP A 334 -7.81 16.22 12.83
C ASP A 334 -7.38 16.30 11.36
N LYS A 335 -7.79 15.35 10.51
CA LYS A 335 -7.50 15.38 9.07
C LYS A 335 -8.40 16.34 8.29
N LEU A 336 -9.63 16.56 8.75
CA LEU A 336 -10.69 17.17 7.95
C LEU A 336 -11.11 18.57 8.42
N GLU A 337 -10.88 18.93 9.69
CA GLU A 337 -11.40 20.16 10.30
C GLU A 337 -11.00 21.45 9.57
N ASN A 338 -9.84 21.43 8.89
CA ASN A 338 -9.31 22.56 8.12
C ASN A 338 -9.25 22.28 6.60
N THR A 339 -9.97 21.27 6.12
CA THR A 339 -9.97 20.89 4.70
C THR A 339 -10.51 22.02 3.82
N ARG A 340 -9.93 22.18 2.63
CA ARG A 340 -10.50 23.01 1.55
C ARG A 340 -11.17 22.17 0.46
N SER A 341 -11.05 20.85 0.58
CA SER A 341 -11.59 19.90 -0.39
C SER A 341 -13.07 19.65 -0.09
N PRO A 342 -13.87 19.34 -1.12
CA PRO A 342 -15.27 19.01 -0.91
C PRO A 342 -15.37 17.67 -0.17
N VAL A 343 -15.70 17.72 1.12
CA VAL A 343 -15.82 16.54 1.99
C VAL A 343 -17.18 16.50 2.66
N LYS A 344 -17.83 15.33 2.62
CA LYS A 344 -19.03 15.03 3.39
C LYS A 344 -18.83 13.77 4.21
N ILE A 345 -19.44 13.71 5.39
CA ILE A 345 -19.49 12.50 6.22
C ILE A 345 -20.95 12.02 6.28
N LEU A 346 -21.21 10.76 5.93
CA LEU A 346 -22.53 10.14 6.04
C LEU A 346 -22.53 9.11 7.18
N LEU A 347 -23.29 9.37 8.24
CA LEU A 347 -23.38 8.52 9.43
C LEU A 347 -24.52 7.49 9.29
N PRO A 348 -24.23 6.17 9.32
CA PRO A 348 -25.25 5.12 9.35
C PRO A 348 -25.71 4.86 10.79
N LEU A 349 -26.75 5.54 11.24
CA LEU A 349 -27.22 5.47 12.63
C LEU A 349 -27.69 4.07 13.03
N GLY A 350 -28.06 3.23 12.06
CA GLY A 350 -28.51 1.85 12.32
C GLY A 350 -27.39 0.82 12.53
N GLY A 351 -26.12 1.18 12.31
CA GLY A 351 -24.97 0.28 12.52
C GLY A 351 -23.86 0.42 11.47
N LEU A 352 -22.62 0.16 11.91
CA LEU A 352 -21.38 0.39 11.16
C LEU A 352 -20.94 -0.82 10.34
N SER A 353 -21.39 -2.03 10.68
CA SER A 353 -20.95 -3.28 10.04
C SER A 353 -22.01 -4.37 10.16
N SER A 354 -21.97 -5.42 9.32
CA SER A 354 -22.96 -6.50 9.35
C SER A 354 -23.14 -7.18 10.71
N ILE A 355 -22.13 -7.07 11.59
CA ILE A 355 -22.09 -7.65 12.93
C ILE A 355 -22.30 -6.61 14.05
N ASP A 356 -22.59 -5.36 13.70
CA ASP A 356 -22.93 -4.26 14.59
C ASP A 356 -24.40 -3.86 14.42
N ARG A 357 -25.29 -4.78 14.85
CA ARG A 357 -26.74 -4.62 14.80
C ARG A 357 -27.41 -5.44 15.90
N PRO A 358 -28.64 -5.13 16.33
CA PRO A 358 -29.30 -5.84 17.42
C PRO A 358 -29.19 -7.37 17.30
N GLY A 359 -28.67 -8.01 18.35
CA GLY A 359 -28.46 -9.46 18.43
C GLY A 359 -27.16 -9.98 17.82
N GLN A 360 -26.28 -9.12 17.30
CA GLN A 360 -24.96 -9.50 16.78
C GLN A 360 -23.82 -9.20 17.76
N VAL A 361 -22.68 -9.86 17.54
CA VAL A 361 -21.56 -9.89 18.49
C VAL A 361 -20.95 -8.52 18.77
N PHE A 362 -20.94 -7.60 17.81
CA PHE A 362 -20.35 -6.27 17.95
C PHE A 362 -21.39 -5.17 18.17
N TYR A 363 -22.64 -5.50 18.42
CA TYR A 363 -23.65 -4.48 18.69
C TYR A 363 -23.37 -3.72 19.99
N MET A 364 -23.02 -2.44 19.85
CA MET A 364 -22.68 -1.56 20.95
C MET A 364 -23.05 -0.11 20.58
N PRO A 365 -24.35 0.25 20.63
CA PRO A 365 -24.83 1.54 20.15
C PRO A 365 -24.17 2.73 20.87
N GLU A 366 -23.79 2.59 22.13
CA GLU A 366 -23.08 3.62 22.89
C GLU A 366 -21.69 3.95 22.33
N ALA A 367 -20.98 2.97 21.76
CA ALA A 367 -19.69 3.20 21.13
C ALA A 367 -19.85 3.90 19.78
N ASN A 368 -20.90 3.56 19.03
CA ASN A 368 -21.23 4.22 17.77
C ASN A 368 -21.67 5.67 18.00
N GLU A 369 -22.51 5.92 19.01
CA GLU A 369 -22.94 7.28 19.33
C GLU A 369 -21.76 8.14 19.81
N ALA A 370 -20.83 7.58 20.58
CA ALA A 370 -19.61 8.30 20.97
C ALA A 370 -18.76 8.72 19.76
N LEU A 371 -18.66 7.88 18.72
CA LEU A 371 -18.04 8.25 17.44
C LEU A 371 -18.80 9.43 16.79
N PHE A 372 -20.11 9.32 16.69
CA PHE A 372 -20.96 10.30 16.00
C PHE A 372 -20.99 11.65 16.71
N GLU A 373 -21.24 11.69 18.02
CA GLU A 373 -21.21 12.93 18.82
C GLU A 373 -19.85 13.61 18.76
N THR A 374 -18.76 12.84 18.85
CA THR A 374 -17.41 13.42 18.76
C THR A 374 -17.16 14.06 17.40
N LEU A 375 -17.56 13.40 16.29
CA LEU A 375 -17.47 13.98 14.95
C LEU A 375 -18.30 15.27 14.82
N ARG A 376 -19.56 15.25 15.29
CA ARG A 376 -20.43 16.44 15.27
C ARG A 376 -19.80 17.61 16.03
N GLY A 377 -19.29 17.36 17.23
CA GLY A 377 -18.69 18.38 18.08
C GLY A 377 -17.37 18.93 17.51
N ARG A 378 -16.46 18.04 17.09
CA ARG A 378 -15.14 18.42 16.57
C ARG A 378 -15.22 19.16 15.23
N LEU A 379 -16.18 18.81 14.37
CA LEU A 379 -16.34 19.41 13.04
C LEU A 379 -17.40 20.50 13.01
N ALA A 380 -17.96 20.91 14.16
CA ALA A 380 -18.91 22.00 14.24
C ALA A 380 -18.27 23.32 13.74
N GLY A 381 -18.89 23.94 12.74
CA GLY A 381 -18.37 25.17 12.12
C GLY A 381 -17.21 24.96 11.14
N SER A 382 -16.77 23.72 10.94
CA SER A 382 -15.84 23.35 9.87
C SER A 382 -16.56 23.35 8.50
N PRO A 383 -15.83 23.33 7.37
CA PRO A 383 -16.43 23.21 6.04
C PRO A 383 -16.96 21.80 5.73
N VAL A 384 -16.78 20.82 6.63
CA VAL A 384 -17.23 19.43 6.43
C VAL A 384 -18.71 19.31 6.77
N GLU A 385 -19.52 18.85 5.82
CA GLU A 385 -20.94 18.58 6.06
C GLU A 385 -21.12 17.17 6.63
N ILE A 386 -21.75 17.08 7.81
CA ILE A 386 -22.16 15.80 8.41
C ILE A 386 -23.63 15.57 8.12
N LEU A 387 -23.91 14.43 7.48
CA LEU A 387 -25.23 13.95 7.10
C LEU A 387 -25.55 12.68 7.88
N GLU A 388 -26.81 12.53 8.26
CA GLU A 388 -27.28 11.36 8.98
C GLU A 388 -28.21 10.51 8.12
N ASP A 389 -28.15 9.20 8.35
CA ASP A 389 -29.11 8.26 7.81
C ASP A 389 -29.57 7.31 8.91
N PRO A 390 -30.90 7.20 9.17
CA PRO A 390 -31.40 6.30 10.20
C PRO A 390 -31.14 4.81 9.88
N ARG A 391 -30.82 4.49 8.62
CA ARG A 391 -30.54 3.12 8.18
C ARG A 391 -29.21 2.60 8.70
N HIS A 392 -29.10 1.29 8.78
CA HIS A 392 -27.82 0.61 8.90
C HIS A 392 -27.07 0.67 7.57
N LEU A 393 -25.73 0.70 7.60
CA LEU A 393 -24.88 0.56 6.41
C LEU A 393 -25.26 -0.60 5.46
N TYR A 394 -25.88 -1.68 5.96
CA TYR A 394 -26.30 -2.87 5.20
C TYR A 394 -27.71 -2.78 4.63
N ASP A 395 -28.49 -1.80 5.05
CA ASP A 395 -29.87 -1.66 4.59
C ASP A 395 -29.88 -1.13 3.17
N SER A 396 -30.86 -1.57 2.39
CA SER A 396 -30.97 -1.14 1.00
C SER A 396 -31.21 0.37 0.90
N GLY A 397 -30.56 0.96 -0.09
CA GLY A 397 -30.57 2.37 -0.40
C GLY A 397 -29.58 3.20 0.41
N PHE A 398 -28.91 2.65 1.43
CA PHE A 398 -27.84 3.38 2.12
C PHE A 398 -26.66 3.61 1.16
N GLY A 399 -26.21 2.55 0.47
CA GLY A 399 -25.15 2.63 -0.53
C GLY A 399 -25.52 3.56 -1.69
N LYS A 400 -26.77 3.50 -2.17
CA LYS A 400 -27.25 4.42 -3.21
C LYS A 400 -27.21 5.89 -2.80
N LYS A 401 -27.58 6.20 -1.56
CA LYS A 401 -27.50 7.57 -1.03
C LYS A 401 -26.04 8.03 -0.96
N ALA A 402 -25.15 7.18 -0.47
CA ALA A 402 -23.72 7.51 -0.38
C ALA A 402 -23.11 7.77 -1.77
N ALA A 403 -23.46 6.94 -2.77
CA ALA A 403 -23.08 7.14 -4.16
C ALA A 403 -23.65 8.44 -4.76
N GLY A 404 -24.94 8.72 -4.51
CA GLY A 404 -25.59 9.95 -4.99
C GLY A 404 -24.96 11.22 -4.43
N LEU A 405 -24.60 11.23 -3.13
CA LEU A 405 -23.86 12.34 -2.53
C LEU A 405 -22.52 12.57 -3.23
N LEU A 406 -21.78 11.51 -3.54
CA LEU A 406 -20.52 11.65 -4.25
C LEU A 406 -20.74 12.12 -5.68
N ASP A 407 -21.73 11.60 -6.42
CA ASP A 407 -22.07 12.06 -7.77
C ASP A 407 -22.35 13.56 -7.81
N GLU A 408 -23.18 14.07 -6.89
CA GLU A 408 -23.46 15.51 -6.78
C GLU A 408 -22.16 16.32 -6.62
N MET A 409 -21.27 15.89 -5.72
CA MET A 409 -19.99 16.56 -5.48
C MET A 409 -19.05 16.46 -6.69
N MET A 410 -19.01 15.32 -7.36
CA MET A 410 -18.20 15.08 -8.55
C MET A 410 -18.65 15.97 -9.71
N ARG A 411 -19.96 16.08 -9.95
CA ARG A 411 -20.54 16.97 -10.98
C ARG A 411 -20.21 18.43 -10.74
N GLN A 412 -20.35 18.88 -9.50
CA GLN A 412 -19.99 20.24 -9.10
C GLN A 412 -18.49 20.52 -9.28
N HIS A 413 -17.63 19.55 -8.95
CA HIS A 413 -16.18 19.71 -9.01
C HIS A 413 -15.62 19.66 -10.45
N TYR A 414 -16.14 18.76 -11.30
CA TYR A 414 -15.62 18.55 -12.65
C TYR A 414 -16.46 19.21 -13.76
N GLY A 415 -17.62 19.81 -13.43
CA GLY A 415 -18.49 20.49 -14.40
C GLY A 415 -19.22 19.54 -15.35
N ALA A 416 -19.63 18.36 -14.86
CA ALA A 416 -20.16 17.24 -15.65
C ALA A 416 -21.67 17.03 -15.57
#